data_AF-N9QXY8-F1
#
_entry.id   AF-N9QXY8-F1
#
_cell.length_a   1.000
_cell.length_b   1.000
_cell.length_c   1.000
_cell.angle_alpha   90.00
_cell.angle_beta   90.00
_cell.angle_gamma   90.00
#
_symmetry.space_group_name_H-M   'P 1'
#
loop_
_entity.id
_entity.type
_entity.pdbx_description
1 polymer ?
#
loop_
_entity_poly.entity_id
_entity_poly.type
_entity_poly.pdbx_seq_one_letter_code
_entity_poly.pdbx_strand_id
1 'polypeptide(L)'
;MSDSSDSAILQEILLELKQVKRQLAKVNEERITIDEFCRRLKWGKTKFYEKIDVGEIAPPIKDGRLSYYLNSYVNEVVTRESKSATLAA
;
A
#
# COMPACT_ATOMS: atom_id res chain seq x y z
N MET A 1 -20.98 5.40 33.33
CA MET A 1 -19.50 5.46 33.27
C MET A 1 -18.94 4.28 32.46
N SER A 2 -19.59 3.86 31.38
CA SER A 2 -19.25 2.65 30.60
C SER A 2 -18.60 2.97 29.24
N ASP A 3 -19.07 4.00 28.54
CA ASP A 3 -18.59 4.33 27.17
C ASP A 3 -17.11 4.72 27.09
N SER A 4 -16.55 5.30 28.16
CA SER A 4 -15.14 5.71 28.17
C SER A 4 -14.17 4.53 28.25
N SER A 5 -14.59 3.43 28.90
CA SER A 5 -13.75 2.23 29.05
C SER A 5 -13.71 1.46 27.73
N ASP A 6 -14.86 1.30 27.09
CA ASP A 6 -14.97 0.59 25.81
C ASP A 6 -14.23 1.35 24.70
N SER A 7 -14.31 2.68 24.69
CA SER A 7 -13.55 3.51 23.74
C SER A 7 -12.02 3.37 23.93
N ALA A 8 -11.55 3.29 25.17
CA ALA A 8 -10.13 3.10 25.46
C ALA A 8 -9.62 1.75 24.95
N ILE A 9 -10.37 0.68 25.21
CA ILE A 9 -10.05 -0.68 24.75
C ILE A 9 -10.02 -0.73 23.21
N LEU A 10 -11.00 -0.11 22.54
CA LEU A 10 -11.03 -0.08 21.07
C LEU A 10 -9.85 0.69 20.47
N GLN A 11 -9.41 1.78 21.11
CA GLN A 11 -8.23 2.52 20.68
C GLN A 11 -6.95 1.69 20.85
N GLU A 12 -6.84 0.94 21.93
CA GLU A 12 -5.70 0.06 22.18
C GLU A 12 -5.65 -1.10 21.17
N ILE A 13 -6.80 -1.73 20.88
CA ILE A 13 -6.92 -2.75 19.84
C ILE A 13 -6.53 -2.18 18.46
N LEU A 14 -7.01 -0.98 18.13
CA LEU A 14 -6.67 -0.33 16.87
C LEU A 14 -5.16 -0.05 16.75
N LEU A 15 -4.53 0.35 17.85
CA LEU A 15 -3.09 0.61 17.91
C LEU A 15 -2.29 -0.67 17.67
N GLU A 16 -2.65 -1.76 18.35
CA GLU A 16 -2.01 -3.08 18.19
C GLU A 16 -2.17 -3.62 16.76
N LEU A 17 -3.36 -3.53 16.17
CA LEU A 17 -3.59 -3.95 14.79
C LEU A 17 -2.74 -3.14 13.79
N LYS A 18 -2.58 -1.83 14.02
CA LYS A 18 -1.69 -0.99 13.20
C LYS A 18 -0.23 -1.43 13.35
N GLN A 19 0.20 -1.80 14.55
CA GLN A 19 1.55 -2.27 14.82
C GLN A 19 1.84 -3.64 14.17
N VAL A 20 0.91 -4.59 14.29
CA VAL A 20 0.99 -5.90 13.63
C VAL A 20 1.05 -5.74 12.11
N LYS A 21 0.19 -4.88 11.54
CA LYS A 21 0.20 -4.59 10.10
C LYS A 21 1.55 -4.03 9.63
N ARG A 22 2.18 -3.15 10.42
CA ARG A 22 3.52 -2.60 10.13
C ARG A 22 4.62 -3.66 10.22
N GLN A 23 4.56 -4.57 11.19
CA GLN A 23 5.54 -5.65 11.33
C GLN A 23 5.42 -6.65 10.16
N LEU A 24 4.21 -7.00 9.76
CA LEU A 24 3.96 -7.87 8.61
C LEU A 24 4.42 -7.23 7.28
N ALA A 25 4.28 -5.92 7.15
CA ALA A 25 4.78 -5.18 5.99
C ALA A 25 6.32 -5.17 5.87
N LYS A 26 7.06 -5.49 6.95
CA LYS A 26 8.49 -5.23 7.06
C LYS A 26 9.41 -6.30 6.46
N VAL A 27 8.91 -7.46 6.01
CA VAL A 27 9.81 -8.57 5.58
C VAL A 27 9.26 -9.38 4.42
N ASN A 28 8.83 -8.72 3.34
CA ASN A 28 8.70 -9.42 2.07
C ASN A 28 9.26 -8.55 0.94
N GLU A 29 10.48 -8.88 0.51
CA GLU A 29 11.18 -8.27 -0.63
C GLU A 29 11.10 -9.15 -1.89
N GLU A 30 10.11 -10.03 -1.96
CA GLU A 30 9.84 -10.82 -3.16
C GLU A 30 9.66 -9.91 -4.38
N ARG A 31 10.13 -10.40 -5.52
CA ARG A 31 9.98 -9.72 -6.79
C ARG A 31 8.55 -9.89 -7.28
N ILE A 32 7.88 -8.76 -7.48
CA ILE A 32 6.53 -8.68 -8.01
C ILE A 32 6.59 -8.21 -9.46
N THR A 33 5.90 -8.93 -10.34
CA THR A 33 5.78 -8.55 -11.74
C THR A 33 4.82 -7.37 -11.91
N ILE A 34 4.95 -6.65 -13.03
CA ILE A 34 4.04 -5.56 -13.39
C ILE A 34 2.58 -6.07 -13.45
N ASP A 35 2.37 -7.27 -13.97
CA ASP A 35 1.05 -7.89 -14.08
C ASP A 35 0.40 -8.10 -12.70
N GLU A 36 1.17 -8.62 -11.75
CA GLU A 36 0.68 -8.84 -10.38
C GLU A 36 0.38 -7.50 -9.69
N PHE A 37 1.23 -6.49 -9.87
CA PHE A 37 0.99 -5.17 -9.31
C PHE A 37 -0.30 -4.54 -9.87
N CYS A 38 -0.53 -4.63 -11.19
CA CYS A 38 -1.77 -4.19 -11.82
C CYS A 38 -3.00 -4.89 -11.22
N ARG A 39 -2.92 -6.21 -10.99
CA ARG A 39 -4.01 -6.99 -10.38
C ARG A 39 -4.34 -6.50 -8.98
N ARG A 40 -3.34 -6.25 -8.13
CA ARG A 40 -3.56 -5.78 -6.75
C ARG A 40 -4.19 -4.39 -6.70
N LEU A 41 -3.83 -3.52 -7.63
CA LEU A 41 -4.44 -2.18 -7.78
C LEU A 41 -5.82 -2.21 -8.46
N LYS A 42 -6.22 -3.36 -9.04
CA LYS A 42 -7.38 -3.49 -9.93
C LYS A 42 -7.33 -2.50 -11.11
N TRP A 43 -6.14 -2.29 -11.66
CA TRP A 43 -5.90 -1.39 -12.80
C TRP A 43 -5.51 -2.16 -14.06
N GLY A 44 -5.82 -1.59 -15.22
CA GLY A 44 -5.24 -2.02 -16.49
C GLY A 44 -3.83 -1.46 -16.70
N LYS A 45 -3.04 -2.10 -17.58
CA LYS A 45 -1.66 -1.69 -17.88
C LYS A 45 -1.54 -0.25 -18.37
N THR A 46 -2.46 0.20 -19.23
CA THR A 46 -2.44 1.58 -19.77
C THR A 46 -2.46 2.60 -18.63
N LYS A 47 -3.45 2.50 -17.73
CA LYS A 47 -3.55 3.35 -16.54
C LYS A 47 -2.31 3.23 -15.65
N PHE A 48 -1.78 2.02 -15.48
CA PHE A 48 -0.58 1.81 -14.68
C PHE A 48 0.64 2.57 -15.23
N TYR A 49 0.88 2.51 -16.54
CA TYR A 49 1.97 3.25 -17.17
C TYR A 49 1.74 4.76 -17.18
N GLU A 50 0.51 5.23 -17.41
CA GLU A 50 0.17 6.65 -17.24
C GLU A 50 0.52 7.14 -15.83
N LYS A 51 0.27 6.31 -14.80
CA LYS A 51 0.61 6.63 -13.41
C LYS A 51 2.10 6.61 -13.11
N ILE A 52 2.90 5.87 -13.89
CA ILE A 52 4.36 5.97 -13.86
C ILE A 52 4.80 7.29 -14.51
N ASP A 53 4.24 7.64 -15.66
CA ASP A 53 4.62 8.84 -16.42
C ASP A 53 4.37 10.13 -15.65
N VAL A 54 3.26 10.21 -14.89
CA VAL A 54 2.95 11.36 -14.02
C VAL A 54 3.68 11.32 -12.66
N GLY A 55 4.48 10.28 -12.39
CA GLY A 55 5.27 10.14 -11.17
C GLY A 55 4.49 9.70 -9.93
N GLU A 56 3.26 9.21 -10.08
CA GLU A 56 2.47 8.66 -8.96
C GLU A 56 2.91 7.24 -8.54
N ILE A 57 3.55 6.52 -9.47
CA ILE A 57 4.17 5.20 -9.29
C ILE A 57 5.63 5.31 -9.75
N ALA A 58 6.56 4.78 -8.97
CA ALA A 58 7.97 4.75 -9.34
C ALA A 58 8.19 3.80 -10.54
N PRO A 59 9.20 4.04 -11.41
CA PRO A 59 9.54 3.10 -12.46
C PRO A 59 10.03 1.75 -11.87
N PRO A 60 9.83 0.63 -12.59
CA PRO A 60 10.23 -0.68 -12.10
C PRO A 60 11.74 -0.86 -12.12
N ILE A 61 12.24 -1.70 -11.22
CA ILE A 61 13.64 -2.13 -11.21
C ILE A 61 13.86 -3.07 -12.39
N LYS A 62 14.97 -2.86 -13.11
CA LYS A 62 15.37 -3.71 -14.24
C LYS A 62 16.20 -4.90 -13.78
N ASP A 63 15.90 -6.07 -14.33
CA ASP A 63 16.70 -7.29 -14.23
C ASP A 63 16.90 -7.87 -15.64
N GLY A 64 17.87 -7.31 -16.37
CA GLY A 64 18.06 -7.58 -17.79
C GLY A 64 16.83 -7.18 -18.62
N ARG A 65 16.21 -8.16 -19.29
CA ARG A 65 14.98 -7.95 -20.10
C ARG A 65 13.72 -7.85 -19.24
N LEU A 66 13.77 -8.31 -18.00
CA LEU A 66 12.63 -8.34 -17.09
C LEU A 66 12.60 -7.07 -16.23
N SER A 67 11.42 -6.78 -15.68
CA SER A 67 11.18 -5.64 -14.80
C SER A 67 10.32 -6.08 -13.64
N TYR A 68 10.67 -5.63 -12.44
CA TYR A 68 10.01 -6.04 -11.20
C TYR A 68 9.91 -4.87 -10.22
N TYR A 69 9.04 -5.05 -9.22
CA TYR A 69 8.97 -4.23 -8.03
C TYR A 69 9.23 -5.10 -6.80
N LEU A 70 9.69 -4.48 -5.73
CA LEU A 70 9.75 -5.14 -4.44
C LEU A 70 8.36 -5.19 -3.83
N ASN A 71 8.00 -6.32 -3.23
CA ASN A 71 6.68 -6.49 -2.64
C ASN A 71 6.40 -5.47 -1.52
N SER A 72 7.43 -5.03 -0.80
CA SER A 72 7.39 -3.92 0.16
C SER A 72 6.81 -2.64 -0.48
N TYR A 73 7.34 -2.22 -1.63
CA TYR A 73 6.86 -1.07 -2.39
C TYR A 73 5.43 -1.27 -2.92
N VAL A 74 5.15 -2.44 -3.48
CA VAL A 74 3.80 -2.77 -3.99
C VAL A 74 2.77 -2.67 -2.87
N ASN A 75 3.06 -3.20 -1.68
CA ASN A 75 2.16 -3.14 -0.53
C ASN A 75 1.98 -1.71 -0.03
N GLU A 76 3.03 -0.89 0.02
CA GLU A 76 2.94 0.53 0.36
C GLU A 76 1.96 1.23 -0.58
N VAL A 77 2.15 1.11 -1.90
CA VAL A 77 1.29 1.74 -2.89
C VAL A 77 -0.15 1.24 -2.83
N VAL A 78 -0.37 -0.08 -2.71
CA VAL A 78 -1.72 -0.67 -2.69
C VAL A 78 -2.48 -0.27 -1.42
N THR A 79 -1.77 -0.05 -0.31
CA THR A 79 -2.37 0.29 0.99
C THR A 79 -2.34 1.78 1.31
N ARG A 80 -1.70 2.61 0.48
CA ARG A 80 -1.71 4.07 0.65
C ARG A 80 -3.16 4.54 0.61
N GLU A 81 -3.58 5.29 1.61
CA GLU A 81 -4.86 5.98 1.56
C GLU A 81 -4.79 6.96 0.39
N SER A 82 -5.74 6.86 -0.54
CA SER A 82 -5.94 7.89 -1.55
C SER A 82 -6.07 9.21 -0.80
N LYS A 83 -5.17 10.18 -1.05
CA LYS A 83 -5.26 11.56 -0.54
C LYS A 83 -6.50 12.24 -1.13
N SER A 84 -7.68 11.80 -0.72
CA SER A 84 -8.95 12.29 -1.22
C SER A 84 -9.97 12.25 -0.10
N ALA A 85 -9.70 13.05 0.94
CA ALA A 85 -10.69 13.75 1.74
C ALA A 85 -9.93 14.61 2.76
N THR A 86 -9.41 15.75 2.31
CA THR A 86 -9.38 16.90 3.23
C THR A 86 -10.85 17.20 3.50
N LEU A 87 -11.38 16.68 4.61
CA LEU A 87 -12.63 17.16 5.16
C LEU A 87 -12.38 18.65 5.45
N ALA A 88 -12.97 19.52 4.62
CA ALA A 88 -13.04 20.94 4.89
C ALA A 88 -13.72 21.09 6.27
N ALA A 89 -12.97 21.67 7.20
CA ALA A 89 -13.40 22.02 8.55
C ALA A 89 -14.30 23.27 8.52
#